data_AF-A0AAI9ID32-F1
#
_entry.id   AF-A0AAI9ID32-F1
#
_cell.length_a   1.000
_cell.length_b   1.000
_cell.length_c   1.000
_cell.angle_alpha   90.00
_cell.angle_beta   90.00
_cell.angle_gamma   90.00
#
_symmetry.space_group_name_H-M   'P 1'
#
loop_
_entity.id
_entity.type
_entity.pdbx_description
1 polymer ?
#
loop_
_entity_poly.entity_id
_entity_poly.type
_entity_poly.pdbx_seq_one_letter_code
_entity_poly.pdbx_strand_id
1 'polypeptide(L)'
;MLYSPHAIHKTRTLPRTQSGFTIVELSVAVAIAGVLLVSAIALVQVVLRQARANDVVSGIPRMMAQIDKIYARTNTFAGLGTEVAIGFGAFDAAFDILGTAPSRTANNRFGFPTTVDVATVFTGAASNSGYVVTLAGIPTASCADIVSSASATGVRGILVQPEATVGTRSITAAGIATLTLAGMQAIPAGGGTAVPATGGAAVVQGHRPNGALDIAAMTNGRACGTGDASVSIGLINWK
;
A
#
# COMPACT_ATOMS: atom_id res chain seq x y z
N MET A 1 -31.16 -37.98 -95.01
CA MET A 1 -30.82 -37.00 -93.95
C MET A 1 -30.95 -37.72 -92.62
N LEU A 2 -29.82 -38.16 -92.04
CA LEU A 2 -29.80 -38.77 -90.70
C LEU A 2 -29.60 -37.67 -89.66
N TYR A 3 -30.50 -37.58 -88.70
CA TYR A 3 -30.40 -36.69 -87.53
C TYR A 3 -30.12 -37.56 -86.30
N SER A 4 -29.01 -37.31 -85.62
CA SER A 4 -28.65 -37.98 -84.36
C SER A 4 -28.21 -36.89 -83.37
N PRO A 5 -28.96 -36.64 -82.28
CA PRO A 5 -28.52 -35.71 -81.25
C PRO A 5 -27.82 -36.43 -80.08
N HIS A 6 -26.71 -35.83 -79.65
CA HIS A 6 -25.81 -36.28 -78.59
C HIS A 6 -26.45 -36.34 -77.19
N ALA A 7 -25.95 -37.25 -76.35
CA ALA A 7 -26.29 -37.38 -74.94
C ALA A 7 -25.57 -36.33 -74.08
N ILE A 8 -26.32 -35.63 -73.21
CA ILE A 8 -25.83 -34.63 -72.27
C ILE A 8 -25.33 -35.34 -71.00
N HIS A 9 -24.03 -35.26 -70.72
CA HIS A 9 -23.46 -35.72 -69.44
C HIS A 9 -23.79 -34.72 -68.32
N LYS A 10 -24.60 -35.17 -67.34
CA LYS A 10 -24.83 -34.46 -66.07
C LYS A 10 -23.62 -34.65 -65.15
N THR A 11 -22.83 -33.61 -64.94
CA THR A 11 -21.80 -33.57 -63.89
C THR A 11 -22.47 -33.53 -62.52
N ARG A 12 -22.21 -34.55 -61.70
CA ARG A 12 -22.74 -34.69 -60.34
C ARG A 12 -21.79 -33.97 -59.38
N THR A 13 -22.23 -32.86 -58.79
CA THR A 13 -21.51 -32.16 -57.72
C THR A 13 -21.62 -32.98 -56.41
N LEU A 14 -20.47 -33.25 -55.78
CA LEU A 14 -20.42 -33.94 -54.48
C LEU A 14 -20.85 -32.97 -53.36
N PRO A 15 -21.66 -33.42 -52.39
CA PRO A 15 -22.07 -32.59 -51.27
C PRO A 15 -20.89 -32.31 -50.35
N ARG A 16 -20.64 -31.03 -50.05
CA ARG A 16 -19.73 -30.60 -48.98
C ARG A 16 -20.31 -31.08 -47.65
N THR A 17 -19.58 -31.94 -46.94
CA THR A 17 -19.90 -32.31 -45.55
C THR A 17 -19.74 -31.07 -44.66
N GLN A 18 -20.85 -30.49 -44.23
CA GLN A 18 -20.86 -29.40 -43.28
C GLN A 18 -20.76 -29.99 -41.87
N SER A 19 -19.56 -29.97 -41.29
CA SER A 19 -19.36 -30.34 -39.87
C SER A 19 -19.87 -29.20 -38.99
N GLY A 20 -21.14 -29.26 -38.59
CA GLY A 20 -21.68 -28.33 -37.60
C GLY A 20 -21.13 -28.67 -36.22
N PHE A 21 -20.53 -27.69 -35.54
CA PHE A 21 -20.25 -27.80 -34.11
C PHE A 21 -21.58 -28.03 -33.38
N THR A 22 -21.63 -29.07 -32.56
CA THR A 22 -22.83 -29.35 -31.75
C THR A 22 -22.96 -28.28 -30.66
N ILE A 23 -24.19 -27.91 -30.30
CA ILE A 23 -24.47 -26.91 -29.24
C ILE A 23 -23.74 -27.25 -27.92
N VAL A 24 -23.55 -28.55 -27.65
CA VAL A 24 -22.84 -29.05 -26.48
C VAL A 24 -21.35 -28.67 -26.51
N GLU A 25 -20.69 -28.77 -27.66
CA GLU A 25 -19.26 -28.46 -27.80
C GLU A 25 -18.98 -26.97 -27.58
N LEU A 26 -19.88 -26.10 -28.07
CA LEU A 26 -19.80 -24.67 -27.82
C LEU A 26 -20.07 -24.35 -26.35
N SER A 27 -20.99 -25.06 -25.69
CA SER A 27 -21.29 -24.85 -24.26
C SER A 27 -20.10 -25.20 -23.35
N VAL A 28 -19.36 -26.27 -23.66
CA VAL A 28 -18.15 -26.63 -22.91
C VAL A 28 -17.04 -25.61 -23.15
N ALA A 29 -16.87 -25.14 -24.38
CA ALA A 29 -15.88 -24.09 -24.69
C ALA A 29 -16.15 -22.78 -23.93
N VAL A 30 -17.41 -22.35 -23.84
CA VAL A 30 -17.82 -21.17 -23.06
C VAL A 30 -17.61 -21.37 -21.57
N ALA A 31 -17.90 -22.57 -21.03
CA ALA A 31 -17.66 -22.88 -19.63
C ALA A 31 -16.16 -22.78 -19.27
N ILE A 32 -15.27 -23.37 -20.10
CA ILE A 32 -13.82 -23.29 -19.89
C ILE A 32 -13.35 -21.83 -20.01
N ALA A 33 -13.80 -21.11 -21.04
CA ALA A 33 -13.47 -19.69 -21.21
C ALA A 33 -13.92 -18.86 -20.00
N GLY A 34 -15.11 -19.13 -19.44
CA GLY A 34 -15.62 -18.48 -18.24
C GLY A 34 -14.73 -18.70 -17.01
N VAL A 35 -14.30 -19.94 -16.76
CA VAL A 35 -13.38 -20.25 -15.64
C VAL A 35 -12.03 -19.58 -15.82
N LEU A 36 -11.48 -19.57 -17.04
CA LEU A 36 -10.21 -18.90 -17.35
C LEU A 36 -10.29 -17.38 -17.16
N LEU A 37 -11.43 -16.76 -17.49
CA LEU A 37 -11.61 -15.32 -17.34
C LEU A 37 -11.69 -14.92 -15.85
N VAL A 38 -12.44 -15.68 -15.05
CA VAL A 38 -12.55 -15.43 -13.60
C VAL A 38 -11.20 -15.61 -12.90
N SER A 39 -10.43 -16.66 -13.25
CA SER A 39 -9.10 -16.89 -12.67
C SER A 39 -8.11 -15.78 -13.06
N ALA A 40 -8.15 -15.29 -14.29
CA ALA A 40 -7.32 -14.19 -14.76
C ALA A 40 -7.59 -12.89 -13.98
N ILE A 41 -8.87 -12.55 -13.69
CA ILE A 41 -9.23 -11.33 -12.96
C ILE A 41 -8.66 -11.33 -11.54
N ALA A 42 -8.76 -12.47 -10.83
CA ALA A 42 -8.22 -12.59 -9.48
C ALA A 42 -6.71 -12.36 -9.43
N LEU A 43 -5.97 -12.89 -10.40
CA LEU A 43 -4.52 -12.71 -10.52
C LEU A 43 -4.14 -11.25 -10.80
N VAL A 44 -4.88 -10.56 -11.68
CA VAL A 44 -4.62 -9.15 -11.99
C VAL A 44 -4.72 -8.27 -10.74
N GLN A 45 -5.72 -8.50 -9.87
CA GLN A 45 -5.87 -7.73 -8.64
C GLN A 45 -4.70 -7.92 -7.68
N VAL A 46 -4.15 -9.13 -7.59
CA VAL A 46 -2.95 -9.42 -6.77
C VAL A 46 -1.73 -8.70 -7.35
N VAL A 47 -1.51 -8.79 -8.66
CA VAL A 47 -0.36 -8.14 -9.33
C VAL A 47 -0.43 -6.63 -9.19
N LEU A 48 -1.61 -6.02 -9.37
CA LEU A 48 -1.79 -4.57 -9.22
C LEU A 48 -1.54 -4.13 -7.77
N ARG A 49 -1.99 -4.89 -6.78
CA ARG A 49 -1.68 -4.60 -5.37
C ARG A 49 -0.20 -4.70 -5.08
N GLN A 50 0.48 -5.72 -5.61
CA GLN A 50 1.92 -5.87 -5.44
C GLN A 50 2.69 -4.72 -6.10
N ALA A 51 2.29 -4.32 -7.31
CA ALA A 51 2.89 -3.18 -8.00
C ALA A 51 2.74 -1.89 -7.17
N ARG A 52 1.55 -1.62 -6.64
CA ARG A 52 1.30 -0.47 -5.76
C ARG A 52 2.14 -0.53 -4.47
N ALA A 53 2.26 -1.70 -3.86
CA ALA A 53 3.09 -1.89 -2.67
C ALA A 53 4.57 -1.60 -2.98
N ASN A 54 5.10 -2.15 -4.08
CA ASN A 54 6.47 -1.93 -4.52
C ASN A 54 6.76 -0.46 -4.81
N ASP A 55 5.85 0.24 -5.48
CA ASP A 55 5.96 1.67 -5.75
C ASP A 55 6.04 2.47 -4.44
N VAL A 56 5.13 2.21 -3.48
CA VAL A 56 5.13 2.88 -2.18
C VAL A 56 6.45 2.62 -1.45
N VAL A 57 6.89 1.35 -1.39
CA VAL A 57 8.16 0.96 -0.77
C VAL A 57 9.36 1.68 -1.41
N SER A 58 9.39 1.82 -2.73
CA SER A 58 10.46 2.51 -3.44
C SER A 58 10.52 4.02 -3.16
N GLY A 59 9.40 4.61 -2.72
CA GLY A 59 9.27 6.02 -2.37
C GLY A 59 9.70 6.33 -0.94
N ILE A 60 9.52 5.39 0.00
CA ILE A 60 9.76 5.60 1.43
C ILE A 60 11.17 6.13 1.75
N PRO A 61 12.29 5.49 1.33
CA PRO A 61 13.62 5.95 1.70
C PRO A 61 13.90 7.37 1.21
N ARG A 62 13.46 7.67 -0.03
CA ARG A 62 13.66 8.98 -0.65
C ARG A 62 12.88 10.07 0.08
N MET A 63 11.62 9.79 0.42
CA MET A 63 10.77 10.70 1.16
C MET A 63 11.34 11.02 2.54
N MET A 64 11.71 10.00 3.31
CA MET A 64 12.28 10.18 4.66
C MET A 64 13.61 10.94 4.59
N ALA A 65 14.51 10.55 3.68
CA ALA A 65 15.80 11.21 3.49
C ALA A 65 15.65 12.68 3.07
N GLN A 66 14.67 13.01 2.23
CA GLN A 66 14.43 14.38 1.80
C GLN A 66 13.94 15.25 2.97
N ILE A 67 13.01 14.74 3.80
CA ILE A 67 12.58 15.43 5.03
C ILE A 67 13.78 15.66 5.96
N ASP A 68 14.58 14.62 6.21
CA ASP A 68 15.77 14.73 7.06
C ASP A 68 16.79 15.72 6.52
N LYS A 69 17.01 15.75 5.19
CA LYS A 69 17.94 16.66 4.52
C LYS A 69 17.53 18.12 4.70
N ILE A 70 16.25 18.44 4.54
CA ILE A 70 15.74 19.82 4.70
C ILE A 70 15.96 20.31 6.13
N TYR A 71 15.73 19.43 7.10
CA TYR A 71 15.87 19.73 8.52
C TYR A 71 17.26 19.38 9.08
N ALA A 72 18.26 19.03 8.26
CA ALA A 72 19.56 18.56 8.74
C ALA A 72 20.34 19.62 9.53
N ARG A 73 20.09 20.91 9.25
CA ARG A 73 20.77 22.04 9.92
C ARG A 73 20.04 22.58 11.14
N THR A 74 18.84 22.08 11.42
CA THR A 74 18.06 22.46 12.60
C THR A 74 18.15 21.38 13.66
N ASN A 75 17.89 21.71 14.92
CA ASN A 75 17.82 20.69 15.98
C ASN A 75 16.39 20.14 16.19
N THR A 76 15.41 20.66 15.43
CA THR A 76 13.99 20.31 15.55
C THR A 76 13.34 20.20 14.16
N PHE A 77 12.14 19.63 14.10
CA PHE A 77 11.27 19.59 12.93
C PHE A 77 10.13 20.62 13.05
N ALA A 78 10.35 21.72 13.79
CA ALA A 78 9.34 22.76 13.95
C ALA A 78 8.87 23.31 12.59
N GLY A 79 7.56 23.45 12.43
CA GLY A 79 6.95 23.89 11.17
C GLY A 79 6.87 22.83 10.07
N LEU A 80 7.36 21.60 10.31
CA LEU A 80 7.12 20.49 9.38
C LEU A 80 5.63 20.11 9.41
N GLY A 81 5.08 19.88 8.24
CA GLY A 81 3.76 19.32 8.01
C GLY A 81 3.65 18.85 6.56
N THR A 82 2.56 18.16 6.23
CA THR A 82 2.34 17.58 4.90
C THR A 82 2.60 18.59 3.77
N GLU A 83 2.06 19.81 3.90
CA GLU A 83 2.22 20.83 2.87
C GLU A 83 3.64 21.33 2.66
N VAL A 84 4.36 21.48 3.77
CA VAL A 84 5.77 21.88 3.75
C VAL A 84 6.61 20.76 3.13
N ALA A 85 6.35 19.51 3.49
CA ALA A 85 6.99 18.34 2.90
C ALA A 85 6.72 18.23 1.38
N ILE A 86 5.48 18.47 0.93
CA ILE A 86 5.14 18.57 -0.50
C ILE A 86 5.90 19.72 -1.16
N GLY A 87 5.92 20.90 -0.54
CA GLY A 87 6.60 22.09 -1.08
C GLY A 87 8.09 21.89 -1.33
N PHE A 88 8.76 21.06 -0.51
CA PHE A 88 10.16 20.71 -0.69
C PHE A 88 10.41 19.42 -1.50
N GLY A 89 9.36 18.84 -2.11
CA GLY A 89 9.46 17.67 -2.96
C GLY A 89 9.82 16.39 -2.22
N ALA A 90 9.43 16.24 -0.94
CA ALA A 90 9.60 14.99 -0.21
C ALA A 90 8.75 13.84 -0.81
N PHE A 91 7.64 14.19 -1.43
CA PHE A 91 6.78 13.24 -2.13
C PHE A 91 7.14 13.23 -3.62
N ASP A 92 7.85 12.17 -4.05
CA ASP A 92 8.21 11.92 -5.45
C ASP A 92 7.04 11.27 -6.22
N ALA A 93 7.25 10.93 -7.49
CA ALA A 93 6.33 10.26 -8.40
C ALA A 93 5.62 9.01 -7.83
N ALA A 94 6.12 8.39 -6.76
CA ALA A 94 5.43 7.31 -6.04
C ALA A 94 4.14 7.78 -5.32
N PHE A 95 3.93 9.08 -5.22
CA PHE A 95 2.77 9.72 -4.62
C PHE A 95 2.09 10.66 -5.61
N ASP A 96 0.77 10.65 -5.62
CA ASP A 96 -0.04 11.55 -6.44
C ASP A 96 -0.39 12.79 -5.62
N ILE A 97 0.10 13.96 -6.02
CA ILE A 97 -0.22 15.22 -5.34
C ILE A 97 -1.55 15.75 -5.87
N LEU A 98 -2.53 15.85 -4.98
CA LEU A 98 -3.88 16.31 -5.30
C LEU A 98 -4.18 17.63 -4.60
N GLY A 99 -5.14 18.38 -5.17
CA GLY A 99 -5.60 19.65 -4.63
C GLY A 99 -4.69 20.84 -4.96
N THR A 100 -5.05 21.99 -4.41
CA THR A 100 -4.30 23.24 -4.55
C THR A 100 -3.77 23.70 -3.20
N ALA A 101 -2.66 24.44 -3.20
CA ALA A 101 -2.16 25.06 -1.98
C ALA A 101 -3.23 25.98 -1.36
N PRO A 102 -3.34 26.07 -0.03
CA PRO A 102 -2.48 25.46 0.99
C PRO A 102 -3.04 24.13 1.57
N SER A 103 -3.83 23.38 0.79
CA SER A 103 -4.51 22.15 1.23
C SER A 103 -4.28 20.97 0.27
N ARG A 104 -3.07 20.84 -0.26
CA ARG A 104 -2.58 19.71 -1.06
C ARG A 104 -2.45 18.47 -0.18
N THR A 105 -2.77 17.34 -0.79
CA THR A 105 -2.60 16.01 -0.20
C THR A 105 -1.67 15.18 -1.06
N ALA A 106 -0.81 14.39 -0.43
CA ALA A 106 0.00 13.40 -1.13
C ALA A 106 -0.69 12.04 -0.99
N ASN A 107 -1.21 11.48 -2.08
CA ASN A 107 -1.85 10.17 -2.04
C ASN A 107 -0.83 9.08 -2.38
N ASN A 108 -0.82 8.00 -1.60
CA ASN A 108 -0.04 6.81 -1.93
C ASN A 108 -0.67 6.05 -3.11
N ARG A 109 0.01 5.03 -3.64
CA ARG A 109 -0.49 4.22 -4.77
C ARG A 109 -1.76 3.42 -4.50
N PHE A 110 -2.18 3.31 -3.24
CA PHE A 110 -3.47 2.73 -2.89
C PHE A 110 -4.62 3.73 -3.06
N GLY A 111 -4.32 4.98 -3.36
CA GLY A 111 -5.28 6.06 -3.61
C GLY A 111 -5.65 6.85 -2.36
N PHE A 112 -4.96 6.62 -1.24
CA PHE A 112 -5.29 7.20 0.06
C PHE A 112 -4.23 8.18 0.56
N PRO A 113 -4.60 9.11 1.46
CA PRO A 113 -3.70 10.16 1.90
C PRO A 113 -2.47 9.63 2.65
N THR A 114 -1.37 10.33 2.44
CA THR A 114 -0.13 10.25 3.20
C THR A 114 0.10 11.59 3.88
N THR A 115 0.21 11.60 5.20
CA THR A 115 0.35 12.83 5.99
C THR A 115 1.67 12.85 6.76
N VAL A 116 2.21 14.05 6.99
CA VAL A 116 3.36 14.26 7.87
C VAL A 116 2.93 15.12 9.05
N ASP A 117 3.18 14.62 10.25
CA ASP A 117 2.90 15.32 11.49
C ASP A 117 4.13 15.28 12.41
N VAL A 118 4.30 16.30 13.25
CA VAL A 118 5.45 16.45 14.14
C VAL A 118 5.09 15.97 15.55
N ALA A 119 5.98 15.18 16.15
CA ALA A 119 5.87 14.75 17.53
C ALA A 119 6.50 15.81 18.45
N THR A 120 5.72 16.35 19.38
CA THR A 120 6.11 17.57 20.11
C THR A 120 7.13 17.33 21.20
N VAL A 121 7.18 16.15 21.84
CA VAL A 121 8.12 15.84 22.94
C VAL A 121 8.68 14.43 22.78
N PHE A 122 9.08 14.07 21.57
CA PHE A 122 9.37 12.67 21.23
C PHE A 122 10.53 12.08 22.06
N THR A 123 11.69 12.71 22.04
CA THR A 123 12.88 12.24 22.79
C THR A 123 12.93 12.74 24.24
N GLY A 124 11.98 13.58 24.67
CA GLY A 124 12.03 14.25 25.97
C GLY A 124 13.09 15.35 26.11
N ALA A 125 14.05 15.44 25.18
CA ALA A 125 15.18 16.37 25.24
C ALA A 125 14.93 17.72 24.54
N ALA A 126 14.12 17.72 23.48
CA ALA A 126 13.80 18.91 22.70
C ALA A 126 12.37 18.85 22.17
N SER A 127 11.73 20.02 22.04
CA SER A 127 10.42 20.12 21.41
C SER A 127 10.52 19.84 19.91
N ASN A 128 9.52 19.19 19.32
CA ASN A 128 9.45 18.88 17.90
C ASN A 128 10.67 18.06 17.42
N SER A 129 11.17 17.15 18.26
CA SER A 129 12.38 16.38 17.96
C SER A 129 12.14 15.16 17.07
N GLY A 130 10.89 14.81 16.79
CA GLY A 130 10.52 13.72 15.88
C GLY A 130 9.37 14.08 14.96
N TYR A 131 9.18 13.27 13.92
CA TYR A 131 8.05 13.34 13.02
C TYR A 131 7.58 11.94 12.66
N VAL A 132 6.34 11.87 12.17
CA VAL A 132 5.72 10.65 11.70
C VAL A 132 5.12 10.91 10.32
N VAL A 133 5.46 10.05 9.36
CA VAL A 133 4.78 9.98 8.07
C VAL A 133 3.76 8.85 8.12
N THR A 134 2.48 9.19 8.00
CA THR A 134 1.37 8.23 8.08
C THR A 134 0.84 7.91 6.70
N LEU A 135 0.97 6.65 6.28
CA LEU A 135 0.35 6.09 5.09
C LEU A 135 -1.03 5.52 5.49
N ALA A 136 -2.13 6.09 5.00
CA ALA A 136 -3.48 5.57 5.24
C ALA A 136 -3.90 4.57 4.14
N GLY A 137 -4.91 3.75 4.45
CA GLY A 137 -5.59 2.88 3.49
C GLY A 137 -4.70 1.77 2.94
N ILE A 138 -3.69 1.34 3.69
CA ILE A 138 -2.83 0.23 3.27
C ILE A 138 -3.58 -1.08 3.48
N PRO A 139 -3.80 -1.91 2.43
CA PRO A 139 -4.43 -3.20 2.60
C PRO A 139 -3.65 -4.09 3.56
N THR A 140 -4.34 -4.78 4.47
CA THR A 140 -3.70 -5.69 5.45
C THR A 140 -2.79 -6.73 4.80
N ALA A 141 -3.20 -7.25 3.64
CA ALA A 141 -2.41 -8.19 2.83
C ALA A 141 -1.05 -7.65 2.36
N SER A 142 -0.90 -6.33 2.21
CA SER A 142 0.36 -5.68 1.79
C SER A 142 1.11 -5.01 2.95
N CYS A 143 0.50 -4.98 4.14
CA CYS A 143 1.08 -4.32 5.31
C CYS A 143 2.44 -4.92 5.69
N ALA A 144 2.54 -6.25 5.75
CA ALA A 144 3.76 -6.93 6.18
C ALA A 144 4.94 -6.64 5.24
N ASP A 145 4.70 -6.64 3.93
CA ASP A 145 5.72 -6.34 2.91
C ASP A 145 6.21 -4.89 3.02
N ILE A 146 5.28 -3.94 3.19
CA ILE A 146 5.61 -2.51 3.31
C ILE A 146 6.39 -2.25 4.60
N VAL A 147 5.96 -2.82 5.73
CA VAL A 147 6.63 -2.66 7.03
C VAL A 147 8.01 -3.28 7.01
N SER A 148 8.15 -4.51 6.48
CA SER A 148 9.45 -5.18 6.37
C SER A 148 10.41 -4.35 5.52
N SER A 149 9.94 -3.86 4.37
CA SER A 149 10.76 -3.03 3.49
C SER A 149 11.11 -1.70 4.13
N ALA A 150 10.16 -1.01 4.76
CA ALA A 150 10.39 0.26 5.43
C ALA A 150 11.41 0.14 6.57
N SER A 151 11.39 -0.97 7.32
CA SER A 151 12.34 -1.19 8.42
C SER A 151 13.80 -1.26 7.97
N ALA A 152 14.03 -1.67 6.72
CA ALA A 152 15.35 -1.71 6.11
C ALA A 152 15.83 -0.34 5.60
N THR A 153 15.02 0.72 5.71
CA THR A 153 15.23 1.98 4.96
C THR A 153 15.61 3.19 5.82
N GLY A 154 16.28 2.98 6.95
CA GLY A 154 16.77 4.05 7.83
C GLY A 154 15.68 4.73 8.67
N VAL A 155 14.43 4.29 8.55
CA VAL A 155 13.34 4.64 9.47
C VAL A 155 13.71 4.16 10.87
N ARG A 156 13.52 5.02 11.89
CA ARG A 156 13.93 4.71 13.27
C ARG A 156 12.83 4.02 14.09
N GLY A 157 11.58 4.14 13.68
CA GLY A 157 10.47 3.37 14.25
C GLY A 157 9.28 3.23 13.33
N ILE A 158 8.48 2.19 13.55
CA ILE A 158 7.28 1.90 12.75
C ILE A 158 6.11 1.61 13.68
N LEU A 159 5.00 2.29 13.42
CA LEU A 159 3.71 2.10 14.08
C LEU A 159 2.69 1.58 13.06
N VAL A 160 1.89 0.59 13.45
CA VAL A 160 0.78 0.10 12.63
C VAL A 160 -0.49 0.12 13.46
N GLN A 161 -1.58 0.61 12.88
CA GLN A 161 -2.87 0.64 13.56
C GLN A 161 -4.02 0.32 12.58
N PRO A 162 -4.96 -0.56 12.94
CA PRO A 162 -6.14 -0.85 12.11
C PRO A 162 -6.96 0.41 11.82
N GLU A 163 -7.56 0.45 10.65
CA GLU A 163 -8.48 1.52 10.26
C GLU A 163 -9.92 1.03 10.39
N ALA A 164 -10.71 1.73 11.22
CA ALA A 164 -12.16 1.48 11.31
C ALA A 164 -12.89 1.85 10.00
N THR A 165 -12.30 2.72 9.18
CA THR A 165 -12.80 3.09 7.85
C THR A 165 -11.63 3.24 6.90
N VAL A 166 -11.70 2.55 5.76
CA VAL A 166 -10.60 2.48 4.80
C VAL A 166 -10.18 3.88 4.35
N GLY A 167 -8.88 4.17 4.45
CA GLY A 167 -8.31 5.44 4.01
C GLY A 167 -8.47 6.58 5.01
N THR A 168 -9.09 6.33 6.16
CA THR A 168 -9.10 7.28 7.27
C THR A 168 -7.95 6.94 8.21
N ARG A 169 -7.02 7.89 8.36
CA ARG A 169 -5.85 7.68 9.22
C ARG A 169 -6.30 7.38 10.65
N SER A 170 -5.88 6.23 11.17
CA SER A 170 -6.13 5.84 12.57
C SER A 170 -5.07 6.40 13.51
N ILE A 171 -3.87 6.66 12.99
CA ILE A 171 -2.80 7.41 13.65
C ILE A 171 -3.07 8.90 13.46
N THR A 172 -3.60 9.56 14.50
CA THR A 172 -4.02 10.97 14.42
C THR A 172 -2.89 11.95 14.74
N ALA A 173 -2.98 13.18 14.23
CA ALA A 173 -2.03 14.25 14.57
C ALA A 173 -1.96 14.53 16.08
N ALA A 174 -3.11 14.52 16.77
CA ALA A 174 -3.15 14.65 18.22
C ALA A 174 -2.41 13.50 18.91
N GLY A 175 -2.53 12.28 18.34
CA GLY A 175 -1.81 11.13 18.85
C GLY A 175 -0.30 11.22 18.62
N ILE A 176 0.11 11.70 17.45
CA ILE A 176 1.53 11.93 17.13
C ILE A 176 2.11 13.01 18.03
N ALA A 177 1.34 14.06 18.35
CA ALA A 177 1.80 15.16 19.18
C ALA A 177 2.27 14.71 20.57
N THR A 178 1.61 13.73 21.19
CA THR A 178 2.01 13.22 22.52
C THR A 178 2.80 11.91 22.46
N LEU A 179 3.22 11.48 21.28
CA LEU A 179 4.04 10.28 21.11
C LEU A 179 5.43 10.52 21.71
N THR A 180 5.92 9.56 22.50
CA THR A 180 7.25 9.62 23.12
C THR A 180 8.06 8.37 22.82
N LEU A 181 9.38 8.51 22.76
CA LEU A 181 10.31 7.40 22.58
C LEU A 181 10.17 6.38 23.72
N ALA A 182 10.05 6.85 24.96
CA ALA A 182 9.79 6.00 26.12
C ALA A 182 8.47 5.23 25.97
N GLY A 183 7.42 5.89 25.48
CA GLY A 183 6.13 5.25 25.18
C GLY A 183 6.22 4.17 24.12
N MET A 184 7.04 4.36 23.07
CA MET A 184 7.28 3.32 22.08
C MET A 184 8.16 2.17 22.60
N GLN A 185 9.16 2.48 23.42
CA GLN A 185 10.06 1.49 24.02
C GLN A 185 9.39 0.64 25.11
N ALA A 186 8.38 1.19 25.78
CA ALA A 186 7.62 0.49 26.81
C ALA A 186 6.68 -0.59 26.23
N ILE A 187 6.54 -0.67 24.91
CA ILE A 187 5.70 -1.67 24.26
C ILE A 187 6.42 -3.02 24.29
N PRO A 188 5.81 -4.06 24.88
CA PRO A 188 6.41 -5.38 24.92
C PRO A 188 6.64 -5.96 23.53
N ALA A 189 7.60 -6.89 23.44
CA ALA A 189 7.74 -7.72 22.25
C ALA A 189 6.43 -8.50 22.00
N GLY A 190 5.97 -8.56 20.75
CA GLY A 190 4.63 -9.03 20.40
C GLY A 190 3.55 -7.94 20.39
N GLY A 191 3.93 -6.67 20.57
CA GLY A 191 3.05 -5.51 20.46
C GLY A 191 2.26 -5.17 21.74
N GLY A 192 1.72 -3.96 21.77
CA GLY A 192 1.02 -3.37 22.91
C GLY A 192 0.46 -2.00 22.51
N THR A 193 -0.35 -1.36 23.35
CA THR A 193 -0.91 -0.04 23.02
C THR A 193 0.18 1.04 23.16
N ALA A 194 0.71 1.56 22.04
CA ALA A 194 1.44 2.82 22.09
C ALA A 194 0.48 3.92 22.53
N VAL A 195 0.68 4.51 23.72
CA VAL A 195 -0.03 5.74 24.11
C VAL A 195 0.51 6.87 23.22
N PRO A 196 -0.31 7.67 22.52
CA PRO A 196 -1.78 7.83 22.58
C PRO A 196 -2.54 7.36 21.30
N ALA A 197 -2.40 6.12 20.85
CA ALA A 197 -3.28 5.60 19.81
C ALA A 197 -4.65 5.26 20.41
N THR A 198 -5.68 6.08 20.18
CA THR A 198 -7.08 5.66 20.34
C THR A 198 -7.31 4.46 19.42
N GLY A 199 -7.16 3.23 19.95
CA GLY A 199 -7.33 2.01 19.18
C GLY A 199 -6.15 1.04 19.10
N GLY A 200 -5.10 1.20 19.93
CA GLY A 200 -4.08 0.17 20.10
C GLY A 200 -3.19 -0.03 18.88
N ALA A 201 -2.15 0.79 18.77
CA ALA A 201 -1.19 0.69 17.69
C ALA A 201 -0.01 -0.21 18.07
N ALA A 202 0.34 -1.15 17.21
CA ALA A 202 1.48 -2.04 17.39
C ALA A 202 2.77 -1.37 16.88
N VAL A 203 3.81 -1.36 17.72
CA VAL A 203 5.15 -0.94 17.30
C VAL A 203 5.89 -2.15 16.75
N VAL A 204 6.30 -2.05 15.49
CA VAL A 204 7.02 -3.12 14.78
C VAL A 204 8.54 -2.92 14.86
N GLN A 205 8.98 -1.69 15.07
CA GLN A 205 10.39 -1.32 15.25
C GLN A 205 10.49 -0.16 16.23
N GLY A 206 11.25 -0.36 17.32
CA GLY A 206 11.44 0.64 18.37
C GLY A 206 12.84 0.53 18.99
N HIS A 207 13.67 1.53 18.70
CA HIS A 207 14.90 1.91 19.39
C HIS A 207 16.22 1.13 19.20
N ARG A 208 16.28 -0.15 18.85
CA ARG A 208 17.62 -0.74 18.64
C ARG A 208 18.18 -0.26 17.29
N PRO A 209 19.38 0.34 17.22
CA PRO A 209 20.06 0.54 15.95
C PRO A 209 20.26 -0.85 15.35
N ASN A 210 19.67 -1.12 14.18
CA ASN A 210 19.58 -2.47 13.60
C ASN A 210 18.76 -3.47 14.43
N GLY A 211 17.80 -2.98 15.24
CA GLY A 211 16.84 -3.81 15.95
C GLY A 211 16.01 -4.62 15.00
N ALA A 212 16.07 -5.95 15.12
CA ALA A 212 15.24 -6.86 14.34
C ALA A 212 13.77 -6.44 14.41
N LEU A 213 13.11 -6.47 13.26
CA LEU A 213 11.64 -6.43 13.15
C LEU A 213 11.03 -7.35 14.20
N ASP A 214 10.09 -6.84 14.99
CA ASP A 214 9.31 -7.68 15.87
C ASP A 214 8.23 -8.41 15.06
N ILE A 215 8.60 -9.58 14.54
CA ILE A 215 7.72 -10.44 13.73
C ILE A 215 6.46 -10.84 14.51
N ALA A 216 6.57 -11.04 15.83
CA ALA A 216 5.42 -11.34 16.68
C ALA A 216 4.48 -10.14 16.78
N ALA A 217 5.02 -8.91 16.84
CA ALA A 217 4.22 -7.70 16.78
C ALA A 217 3.55 -7.51 15.41
N MET A 218 4.16 -7.91 14.29
CA MET A 218 3.56 -7.79 12.95
C MET A 218 2.37 -8.72 12.71
N THR A 219 2.46 -9.93 13.27
CA THR A 219 1.51 -11.03 13.01
C THR A 219 0.35 -11.05 13.99
N ASN A 220 0.38 -10.24 15.04
CA ASN A 220 -0.73 -10.11 15.97
C ASN A 220 -1.93 -9.35 15.34
N GLY A 221 -3.10 -9.48 15.96
CA GLY A 221 -4.32 -8.78 15.53
C GLY A 221 -4.31 -7.25 15.75
N ARG A 222 -3.17 -6.66 16.10
CA ARG A 222 -3.00 -5.23 16.38
C ARG A 222 -2.09 -4.51 15.36
N ALA A 223 -1.37 -5.25 14.53
CA ALA A 223 -0.52 -4.73 13.45
C ALA A 223 -1.08 -5.09 12.06
N CYS A 224 -0.39 -5.94 11.29
CA CYS A 224 -0.82 -6.35 9.95
C CYS A 224 -1.82 -7.52 9.97
N GLY A 225 -1.92 -8.25 11.08
CA GLY A 225 -2.80 -9.42 11.25
C GLY A 225 -4.23 -9.11 11.71
N THR A 226 -4.73 -7.89 11.45
CA THR A 226 -6.05 -7.42 11.89
C THR A 226 -7.18 -8.06 11.07
N GLY A 227 -8.41 -8.07 11.61
CA GLY A 227 -9.63 -8.42 10.87
C GLY A 227 -10.14 -7.31 9.93
N ASP A 228 -9.60 -6.10 10.06
CA ASP A 228 -9.97 -4.95 9.23
C ASP A 228 -9.44 -5.05 7.80
N ALA A 229 -10.03 -4.29 6.88
CA ALA A 229 -9.64 -4.30 5.48
C ALA A 229 -8.34 -3.51 5.20
N SER A 230 -8.01 -2.54 6.06
CA SER A 230 -6.83 -1.69 5.92
C SER A 230 -6.25 -1.25 7.27
N VAL A 231 -5.01 -0.76 7.20
CA VAL A 231 -4.26 -0.20 8.32
C VAL A 231 -3.66 1.15 7.92
N SER A 232 -3.37 1.96 8.94
CA SER A 232 -2.46 3.08 8.83
C SER A 232 -1.06 2.66 9.28
N ILE A 233 -0.04 3.03 8.50
CA ILE A 233 1.37 2.79 8.84
C ILE A 233 2.05 4.13 9.11
N GLY A 234 2.54 4.33 10.32
CA GLY A 234 3.33 5.49 10.74
C GLY A 234 4.82 5.18 10.69
N LEU A 235 5.56 5.88 9.82
CA LEU A 235 7.01 5.81 9.71
C LEU A 235 7.62 6.94 10.53
N ILE A 236 8.49 6.60 11.48
CA ILE A 236 8.90 7.50 12.55
C ILE A 236 10.39 7.76 12.43
N ASN A 237 10.76 9.03 12.55
CA ASN A 237 12.15 9.46 12.64
C ASN A 237 12.28 10.63 13.63
N TRP A 238 13.49 10.80 14.17
CA TRP A 238 13.77 11.81 15.18
C TRP A 238 15.26 12.15 15.22
N LYS A 239 15.59 13.28 15.84
CA LYS A 239 16.96 13.71 16.13
C LYS A 239 17.42 13.11 17.45
#